data_AF-A0A0V8JBY0-F1
#
_entry.id   AF-A0A0V8JBY0-F1
#
_cell.length_a   1.000
_cell.length_b   1.000
_cell.length_c   1.000
_cell.angle_alpha   90.00
_cell.angle_beta   90.00
_cell.angle_gamma   90.00
#
_symmetry.space_group_name_H-M   'P 1'
#
loop_
_entity.id
_entity.type
_entity.pdbx_description
1 polymer ?
#
loop_
_entity_poly.entity_id
_entity_poly.type
_entity_poly.pdbx_seq_one_letter_code
_entity_poly.pdbx_strand_id
1 'polypeptide(L)'
;MDDQHLYTQALESVENARKAIEDAQGSNNPSEFQQAKQLLEQAHERVQQMRQTDGLSETQAQKLFHAHEHLRHLQETTNAIEATRYE
;
A
#
# COMPACT_ATOMS: atom_id res chain seq x y z
N MET A 1 17.35 -7.27 11.53
CA MET A 1 17.09 -7.07 10.09
C MET A 1 17.69 -5.72 9.73
N ASP A 2 18.27 -5.59 8.54
CA ASP A 2 18.87 -4.34 8.05
C ASP A 2 17.76 -3.36 7.62
N ASP A 3 17.87 -2.08 7.97
CA ASP A 3 16.90 -1.03 7.62
C ASP A 3 16.73 -0.89 6.11
N GLN A 4 17.77 -1.20 5.33
CA GLN A 4 17.71 -1.26 3.87
C GLN A 4 16.78 -2.37 3.36
N HIS A 5 16.73 -3.50 4.05
CA HIS A 5 15.82 -4.59 3.72
C HIS A 5 14.38 -4.21 4.04
N LEU A 6 14.14 -3.60 5.20
CA LEU A 6 12.82 -3.13 5.62
C LEU A 6 12.28 -2.02 4.70
N TYR A 7 13.14 -1.09 4.29
CA TYR A 7 12.82 -0.08 3.29
C TYR A 7 12.37 -0.72 1.96
N THR A 8 13.09 -1.73 1.48
CA THR A 8 12.76 -2.42 0.23
C THR A 8 11.43 -3.17 0.36
N GLN A 9 11.23 -3.88 1.47
CA GLN A 9 9.97 -4.57 1.77
C GLN A 9 8.77 -3.62 1.86
N ALA A 10 8.95 -2.42 2.41
CA ALA A 10 7.90 -1.41 2.46
C ALA A 10 7.46 -0.99 1.05
N LEU A 11 8.41 -0.76 0.14
CA LEU A 11 8.10 -0.42 -1.26
C LEU A 11 7.49 -1.59 -2.04
N GLU A 12 7.98 -2.81 -1.82
CA GLU A 12 7.37 -4.00 -2.43
C GLU A 12 5.92 -4.20 -1.95
N SER A 13 5.64 -3.90 -0.69
CA SER A 13 4.29 -3.97 -0.14
C SER A 13 3.34 -2.98 -0.81
N VAL A 14 3.83 -1.76 -1.10
CA VAL A 14 3.07 -0.75 -1.84
C VAL A 14 2.72 -1.24 -3.24
N GLU A 15 3.69 -1.82 -3.94
CA GLU A 15 3.49 -2.35 -5.29
C GLU A 15 2.54 -3.56 -5.31
N ASN A 16 2.63 -4.43 -4.30
CA ASN A 16 1.71 -5.57 -4.15
C ASN A 16 0.28 -5.11 -3.87
N ALA A 17 0.10 -4.09 -3.02
CA ALA A 17 -1.21 -3.50 -2.75
C ALA A 17 -1.80 -2.88 -4.03
N ARG A 18 -0.99 -2.12 -4.78
CA ARG A 18 -1.40 -1.50 -6.05
C ARG A 18 -1.91 -2.55 -7.05
N LYS A 19 -1.12 -3.60 -7.29
CA LYS A 19 -1.50 -4.70 -8.20
C LYS A 19 -2.78 -5.41 -7.77
N ALA A 20 -2.88 -5.77 -6.49
CA ALA A 20 -4.05 -6.47 -5.98
C ALA A 20 -5.33 -5.63 -6.13
N ILE A 21 -5.24 -4.32 -5.92
CA ILE A 21 -6.38 -3.42 -6.13
C ILE A 21 -6.76 -3.39 -7.61
N GLU A 22 -5.81 -3.17 -8.52
CA GLU A 22 -6.03 -3.17 -9.97
C GLU A 22 -6.70 -4.47 -10.46
N ASP A 23 -6.19 -5.61 -10.03
CA ASP A 23 -6.74 -6.94 -10.36
C ASP A 23 -8.18 -7.08 -9.83
N ALA A 24 -8.41 -6.68 -8.58
CA ALA A 24 -9.74 -6.74 -7.96
C ALA A 24 -10.76 -5.79 -8.61
N GLN A 25 -10.33 -4.67 -9.21
CA GLN A 25 -11.23 -3.80 -9.97
C GLN A 25 -11.83 -4.54 -11.17
N GLY A 26 -11.03 -5.41 -11.81
CA GLY A 26 -11.39 -6.13 -13.03
C GLY A 26 -12.14 -7.45 -12.80
N SER A 27 -11.91 -8.13 -11.67
CA SER A 27 -12.45 -9.48 -11.45
C SER A 27 -13.86 -9.53 -10.85
N ASN A 28 -14.34 -8.43 -10.27
CA ASN A 28 -15.62 -8.35 -9.53
C ASN A 28 -15.75 -9.43 -8.42
N ASN A 29 -14.63 -9.97 -7.97
CA ASN A 29 -14.56 -11.06 -6.98
C ASN A 29 -14.39 -10.48 -5.57
N PRO A 30 -15.38 -10.66 -4.66
CA PRO A 30 -15.30 -10.12 -3.31
C PRO A 30 -14.09 -10.60 -2.50
N SER A 31 -13.64 -11.84 -2.72
CA SER A 31 -12.48 -12.41 -2.01
C SER A 31 -11.18 -11.74 -2.43
N GLU A 32 -11.01 -11.49 -3.73
CA GLU A 32 -9.83 -10.77 -4.26
C GLU A 32 -9.84 -9.31 -3.81
N PHE A 33 -11.01 -8.68 -3.78
CA PHE A 33 -11.16 -7.33 -3.25
C PHE A 33 -10.82 -7.25 -1.75
N GLN A 34 -11.28 -8.21 -0.95
CA GLN A 34 -10.92 -8.28 0.47
C GLN A 34 -9.42 -8.52 0.67
N GLN A 35 -8.79 -9.37 -0.16
CA GLN A 35 -7.34 -9.57 -0.14
C GLN A 35 -6.59 -8.28 -0.49
N ALA A 36 -7.08 -7.53 -1.48
CA ALA A 36 -6.50 -6.25 -1.86
C ALA A 36 -6.55 -5.23 -0.70
N LYS A 37 -7.67 -5.18 0.04
CA LYS A 37 -7.79 -4.37 1.27
C LYS A 37 -6.75 -4.73 2.33
N GLN A 38 -6.54 -6.02 2.57
CA GLN A 38 -5.54 -6.49 3.54
C GLN A 38 -4.11 -6.12 3.12
N LEU A 39 -3.78 -6.24 1.84
CA LEU A 39 -2.46 -5.85 1.32
C LEU A 39 -2.24 -4.34 1.43
N LEU A 40 -3.28 -3.55 1.18
CA LEU A 40 -3.25 -2.09 1.34
C LEU A 40 -2.98 -1.69 2.80
N GLU A 41 -3.66 -2.31 3.76
CA GLU A 41 -3.45 -2.07 5.19
C GLU A 41 -2.00 -2.42 5.62
N GLN A 42 -1.51 -3.59 5.22
CA GLN A 42 -0.12 -4.00 5.48
C GLN A 42 0.91 -3.05 4.87
N ALA A 43 0.64 -2.52 3.67
CA ALA A 43 1.52 -1.56 3.03
C ALA A 43 1.56 -0.23 3.78
N HIS A 44 0.41 0.26 4.27
CA HIS A 44 0.33 1.45 5.13
C HIS A 44 1.16 1.27 6.41
N GLU A 45 1.00 0.15 7.09
CA GLU A 45 1.75 -0.16 8.32
C GLU A 45 3.27 -0.15 8.07
N ARG A 46 3.72 -0.85 7.02
CA ARG A 46 5.16 -0.96 6.70
C ARG A 46 5.77 0.37 6.28
N VAL A 47 5.05 1.16 5.46
CA VAL A 47 5.51 2.50 5.07
C VAL A 47 5.56 3.42 6.29
N GLN A 48 4.56 3.38 7.15
CA GLN A 48 4.52 4.20 8.36
C GLN A 48 5.65 3.82 9.33
N GLN A 49 5.90 2.53 9.52
CA GLN A 49 7.02 2.04 10.33
C GLN A 49 8.36 2.56 9.77
N MET A 50 8.59 2.43 8.46
CA MET A 50 9.83 2.90 7.86
C MET A 50 10.02 4.40 7.93
N ARG A 51 8.94 5.20 7.81
CA ARG A 51 9.02 6.67 7.96
C ARG A 51 9.41 7.12 9.36
N GLN A 52 9.23 6.27 10.37
CA GLN A 52 9.62 6.52 11.76
C GLN A 52 11.04 6.04 12.08
N THR A 53 11.69 5.32 11.16
CA THR A 53 13.06 4.82 11.34
C THR A 53 14.07 5.96 11.11
N ASP A 54 14.97 6.14 12.09
CA ASP A 54 16.12 7.04 11.94
C ASP A 54 17.13 6.48 10.93
N GLY A 55 17.87 7.35 10.24
CA GLY A 55 18.96 6.93 9.34
C GLY A 55 18.55 6.74 7.87
N LEU A 56 17.31 7.06 7.51
CA LEU A 56 16.92 7.18 6.11
C LEU A 56 17.69 8.32 5.42
N SER A 57 18.17 8.05 4.20
CA SER A 57 18.64 9.12 3.31
C SER A 57 17.46 10.00 2.86
N GLU A 58 17.74 11.25 2.47
CA GLU A 58 16.73 12.18 1.93
C GLU A 58 15.93 11.56 0.77
N THR A 59 16.62 10.88 -0.15
CA THR A 59 15.99 10.17 -1.28
C THR A 59 15.04 9.06 -0.80
N GLN A 60 15.41 8.31 0.22
CA GLN A 60 14.55 7.25 0.78
C GLN A 60 13.33 7.83 1.49
N ALA A 61 13.53 8.88 2.28
CA ALA A 61 12.45 9.59 2.96
C ALA A 61 11.45 10.17 1.94
N GLN A 62 11.94 10.78 0.85
CA GLN A 62 11.11 11.29 -0.24
C GLN A 62 10.32 10.18 -0.94
N LYS A 63 10.96 9.04 -1.22
CA LYS A 63 10.27 7.88 -1.81
C LYS A 63 9.19 7.31 -0.89
N LEU A 64 9.44 7.22 0.41
CA LEU A 64 8.44 6.80 1.39
C LEU A 64 7.29 7.80 1.51
N PHE A 65 7.56 9.10 1.41
CA PHE A 65 6.51 10.12 1.35
C PHE A 65 5.61 9.92 0.12
N HIS A 66 6.19 9.71 -1.06
CA HIS A 66 5.41 9.42 -2.27
C HIS A 66 4.64 8.10 -2.18
N ALA A 67 5.25 7.05 -1.59
CA ALA A 67 4.59 5.78 -1.36
C ALA A 67 3.37 5.94 -0.43
N HIS A 68 3.51 6.71 0.65
CA HIS A 68 2.41 7.01 1.57
C HIS A 68 1.25 7.75 0.87
N GLU A 69 1.54 8.78 0.07
CA GLU A 69 0.51 9.47 -0.72
C GLU A 69 -0.16 8.53 -1.73
N HIS A 70 0.61 7.64 -2.36
CA HIS A 70 0.05 6.67 -3.28
C HIS A 70 -0.91 5.70 -2.59
N LEU A 71 -0.55 5.19 -1.40
CA LEU A 71 -1.43 4.33 -0.61
C LEU A 71 -2.70 5.04 -0.15
N ARG A 72 -2.62 6.36 0.13
CA ARG A 72 -3.81 7.18 0.44
C ARG A 72 -4.78 7.21 -0.74
N HIS A 73 -4.29 7.41 -1.96
CA HIS A 73 -5.13 7.38 -3.16
C HIS A 73 -5.70 5.99 -3.47
N LEU A 74 -4.92 4.93 -3.22
CA LEU A 74 -5.41 3.57 -3.32
C LEU A 74 -6.55 3.31 -2.32
N GLN A 75 -6.43 3.81 -1.09
CA GLN A 75 -7.52 3.73 -0.10
C GLN A 75 -8.78 4.45 -0.55
N GLU A 76 -8.66 5.66 -1.09
CA GLU A 76 -9.78 6.42 -1.66
C GLU A 76 -10.47 5.61 -2.78
N THR A 77 -9.68 5.00 -3.65
CA THR A 77 -10.16 4.18 -4.76
C THR A 77 -10.88 2.92 -4.27
N THR A 78 -10.30 2.21 -3.30
CA THR A 78 -10.90 1.03 -2.69
C THR A 78 -12.22 1.37 -2.00
N ASN A 79 -12.28 2.46 -1.24
CA ASN A 79 -13.52 2.91 -0.60
C ASN A 79 -14.61 3.21 -1.64
N ALA A 80 -14.26 3.84 -2.76
CA ALA A 80 -15.21 4.14 -3.83
C ALA A 80 -15.74 2.86 -4.51
N ILE A 81 -14.91 1.83 -4.69
CA ILE A 81 -15.33 0.53 -5.21
C ILE A 81 -16.28 -0.16 -4.23
N GLU A 82 -15.96 -0.15 -2.94
CA GLU A 82 -16.78 -0.76 -1.90
C GLU A 82 -18.18 -0.15 -1.87
N ALA A 83 -18.27 1.19 -1.82
CA ALA A 83 -19.54 1.92 -1.82
C ALA A 83 -20.38 1.76 -3.10
N THR A 84 -19.78 1.32 -4.22
CA THR A 84 -20.49 1.16 -5.50
C THR A 84 -20.85 -0.28 -5.82
N ARG A 85 -20.16 -1.26 -5.22
CA ARG A 85 -20.32 -2.69 -5.57
C ARG A 85 -20.81 -3.57 -4.42
N TYR A 86 -20.58 -3.16 -3.17
CA TYR A 86 -20.78 -4.02 -2.00
C TYR A 86 -21.65 -3.40 -0.89
N GLU A 87 -22.03 -2.12 -1.03
CA GLU A 87 -23.10 -1.45 -0.26
C GLU A 87 -24.43 -1.46 -1.02
#